data_AF-A0A498EAY3-F1
#
_entry.id   AF-A0A498EAY3-F1
#
_cell.length_a   1.000
_cell.length_b   1.000
_cell.length_c   1.000
_cell.angle_alpha   90.00
_cell.angle_beta   90.00
_cell.angle_gamma   90.00
#
_symmetry.space_group_name_H-M   'P 1'
#
loop_
_entity.id
_entity.type
_entity.pdbx_description
1 polymer ?
#
loop_
_entity_poly.entity_id
_entity_poly.type
_entity_poly.pdbx_seq_one_letter_code
_entity_poly.pdbx_strand_id
1 'polypeptide(L)'
;MSRTYGNFIDGEWTDSQSGETFEVTNPAAAGEVVSVHPASSKEDVEAALDAAVAAQDEWASTPGPSRGAILREAGNNLDARKEEATEVLVREEGKTRSEAGGEVQRAIDIFHYYGAKARDFGGTVKSASAPGKDLYTKHEPLGTVALITPWNYPIAIPVWKLAPALAAGNTAVLKPASEAPGVVAIVLECLDDAGLPAGVANTITGSGSEVGGPLIESERIDGVSFTGSTAVGTMVAETAAVDLKRVQCEMGGKNPTVVMPSADIEDAAETVGVGAFGTTGQSCTATSRAIVHEDVYDEFVAAVSDYADSLVVGDGLDDPDMGPHVSEDELSTTLEYVDIGSSEGATVEAGGSRLSGDDYDDGYFVEPTVFSGVENDARIAQEEIFGPVLAVVKADSFEDALALANDVDYGLSASIVTQDLSEGKRFVNEVEAGVAKINEKTTGLELHVPFGGYKDSSTNTYREQGDAGLDFFSSVKTIYENY
;
A
#
# COMPACT_ATOMS: atom_id res chain seq x y z
N MET A 1 21.99 16.94 -11.05
CA MET A 1 21.17 18.08 -10.61
C MET A 1 19.84 17.49 -10.23
N SER A 2 19.35 17.75 -9.02
CA SER A 2 18.04 17.29 -8.58
C SER A 2 16.94 17.86 -9.49
N ARG A 3 15.88 17.07 -9.72
CA ARG A 3 14.73 17.50 -10.53
C ARG A 3 13.74 18.26 -9.63
N THR A 4 13.34 19.45 -10.05
CA THR A 4 12.26 20.20 -9.39
C THR A 4 10.94 19.89 -10.07
N TYR A 5 9.96 19.46 -9.30
CA TYR A 5 8.60 19.22 -9.75
C TYR A 5 7.66 20.35 -9.29
N GLY A 6 6.55 20.52 -10.01
CA GLY A 6 5.43 21.34 -9.56
C GLY A 6 4.28 20.47 -9.03
N ASN A 7 3.22 21.12 -8.56
CA ASN A 7 1.91 20.50 -8.44
C ASN A 7 1.36 20.27 -9.85
N PHE A 8 0.59 19.20 -10.05
CA PHE A 8 -0.12 18.98 -11.32
C PHE A 8 -1.59 19.36 -11.10
N ILE A 9 -2.00 20.53 -11.59
CA ILE A 9 -3.34 21.07 -11.37
C ILE A 9 -3.89 21.52 -12.72
N ASP A 10 -5.11 21.09 -13.04
CA ASP A 10 -5.80 21.46 -14.28
C ASP A 10 -4.99 21.17 -15.57
N GLY A 11 -4.22 20.08 -15.56
CA GLY A 11 -3.37 19.70 -16.70
C GLY A 11 -2.07 20.49 -16.84
N GLU A 12 -1.71 21.33 -15.86
CA GLU A 12 -0.48 22.12 -15.85
C GLU A 12 0.39 21.82 -14.62
N TRP A 13 1.72 21.92 -14.81
CA TRP A 13 2.69 21.87 -13.72
C TRP A 13 2.88 23.28 -13.14
N THR A 14 2.52 23.48 -11.88
CA THR A 14 2.52 24.79 -11.20
C THR A 14 3.34 24.77 -9.91
N ASP A 15 4.04 25.85 -9.61
CA ASP A 15 4.70 26.02 -8.29
C ASP A 15 3.66 26.15 -7.16
N SER A 16 4.07 25.91 -5.90
CA SER A 16 3.23 26.21 -4.74
C SER A 16 2.93 27.70 -4.65
N GLN A 17 1.71 28.08 -4.29
CA GLN A 17 1.32 29.47 -4.09
C GLN A 17 2.06 30.16 -2.94
N SER A 18 2.60 29.39 -1.98
CA SER A 18 3.47 29.94 -0.93
C SER A 18 4.90 30.20 -1.42
N GLY A 19 5.32 29.53 -2.50
CA GLY A 19 6.71 29.49 -2.98
C GLY A 19 7.63 28.59 -2.14
N GLU A 20 7.11 27.94 -1.10
CA GLU A 20 7.88 27.02 -0.25
C GLU A 20 8.04 25.66 -0.95
N THR A 21 9.14 24.97 -0.66
CA THR A 21 9.49 23.66 -1.22
C THR A 21 10.08 22.77 -0.14
N PHE A 22 10.11 21.46 -0.40
CA PHE A 22 10.85 20.49 0.40
C PHE A 22 11.70 19.59 -0.50
N GLU A 23 12.79 19.07 0.06
CA GLU A 23 13.72 18.17 -0.62
C GLU A 23 13.37 16.72 -0.32
N VAL A 24 13.52 15.86 -1.31
CA VAL A 24 13.50 14.40 -1.18
C VAL A 24 14.92 13.90 -1.32
N THR A 25 15.42 13.20 -0.31
CA THR A 25 16.80 12.72 -0.22
C THR A 25 16.89 11.23 -0.50
N ASN A 26 18.03 10.77 -1.00
CA ASN A 26 18.28 9.35 -1.22
C ASN A 26 18.51 8.64 0.13
N PRO A 27 17.71 7.64 0.52
CA PRO A 27 17.89 6.94 1.80
C PRO A 27 19.17 6.11 1.89
N ALA A 28 19.76 5.72 0.74
CA ALA A 28 21.07 5.07 0.70
C ALA A 28 22.23 6.06 0.85
N ALA A 29 21.98 7.35 0.60
CA ALA A 29 22.96 8.43 0.67
C ALA A 29 22.27 9.74 1.05
N ALA A 30 21.95 9.92 2.33
CA ALA A 30 21.08 10.97 2.87
C ALA A 30 21.51 12.41 2.52
N GLY A 31 22.78 12.62 2.15
CA GLY A 31 23.28 13.90 1.65
C GLY A 31 22.95 14.22 0.19
N GLU A 32 22.40 13.26 -0.56
CA GLU A 32 22.02 13.41 -1.96
C GLU A 32 20.53 13.79 -2.09
N VAL A 33 20.26 15.00 -2.61
CA VAL A 33 18.92 15.41 -3.00
C VAL A 33 18.55 14.80 -4.35
N VAL A 34 17.49 14.00 -4.38
CA VAL A 34 16.96 13.36 -5.59
C VAL A 34 16.03 14.32 -6.34
N SER A 35 15.08 14.90 -5.61
CA SER A 35 14.07 15.79 -6.17
C SER A 35 13.66 16.88 -5.18
N VAL A 36 13.03 17.93 -5.72
CA VAL A 36 12.49 19.06 -4.94
C VAL A 36 11.03 19.24 -5.33
N HIS A 37 10.15 19.30 -4.33
CA HIS A 37 8.70 19.36 -4.53
C HIS A 37 8.09 20.57 -3.83
N PRO A 38 6.91 21.05 -4.29
CA PRO A 38 6.22 22.13 -3.62
C PRO A 38 5.77 21.73 -2.21
N ALA A 39 6.00 22.59 -1.23
CA ALA A 39 5.30 22.54 0.04
C ALA A 39 3.97 23.29 -0.14
N SER A 40 2.97 22.57 -0.64
CA SER A 40 1.68 23.16 -1.03
C SER A 40 0.97 23.79 0.15
N SER A 41 0.31 24.91 -0.10
CA SER A 41 -0.51 25.59 0.89
C SER A 41 -1.99 25.20 0.75
N LYS A 42 -2.82 25.71 1.66
CA LYS A 42 -4.28 25.56 1.55
C LYS A 42 -4.82 26.12 0.23
N GLU A 43 -4.25 27.21 -0.28
CA GLU A 43 -4.66 27.79 -1.55
C GLU A 43 -4.42 26.86 -2.74
N ASP A 44 -3.38 26.01 -2.69
CA ASP A 44 -3.12 24.99 -3.72
C ASP A 44 -4.14 23.85 -3.63
N VAL A 45 -4.54 23.46 -2.41
CA VAL A 45 -5.65 22.51 -2.19
C VAL A 45 -6.93 23.04 -2.83
N GLU A 46 -7.25 24.31 -2.60
CA GLU A 46 -8.43 24.97 -3.17
C GLU A 46 -8.39 24.99 -4.70
N ALA A 47 -7.23 25.30 -5.30
CA ALA A 47 -7.06 25.30 -6.76
C ALA A 47 -7.24 23.90 -7.36
N ALA A 48 -6.67 22.87 -6.74
CA ALA A 48 -6.84 21.48 -7.17
C ALA A 48 -8.30 21.02 -7.07
N LEU A 49 -9.02 21.42 -6.02
CA LEU A 49 -10.44 21.13 -5.83
C LEU A 49 -11.30 21.85 -6.87
N ASP A 50 -11.01 23.12 -7.18
CA ASP A 50 -11.73 23.88 -8.20
C ASP A 50 -11.60 23.20 -9.58
N ALA A 51 -10.39 22.76 -9.94
CA ALA A 51 -10.14 22.03 -11.19
C ALA A 51 -10.90 20.68 -11.22
N ALA A 52 -10.79 19.89 -10.14
CA ALA A 52 -11.43 18.58 -10.05
C ALA A 52 -12.95 18.65 -10.14
N VAL A 53 -13.58 19.62 -9.46
CA VAL A 53 -15.02 19.82 -9.51
C VAL A 53 -15.47 20.33 -10.88
N ALA A 54 -14.71 21.23 -11.51
CA ALA A 54 -15.04 21.75 -12.83
C ALA A 54 -15.04 20.67 -13.92
N ALA A 55 -14.16 19.67 -13.82
CA ALA A 55 -14.02 18.59 -14.79
C ALA A 55 -15.01 17.41 -14.58
N GLN A 56 -15.66 17.31 -13.42
CA GLN A 56 -16.39 16.12 -13.00
C GLN A 56 -17.57 15.74 -13.91
N ASP A 57 -18.42 16.69 -14.28
CA ASP A 57 -19.61 16.39 -15.08
C ASP A 57 -19.25 15.88 -16.50
N GLU A 58 -18.22 16.47 -17.11
CA GLU A 58 -17.74 16.07 -18.44
C GLU A 58 -17.07 14.69 -18.39
N TRP A 59 -16.24 14.46 -17.37
CA TRP A 59 -15.57 13.17 -17.21
C TRP A 59 -16.53 12.04 -16.89
N ALA A 60 -17.47 12.25 -15.98
CA ALA A 60 -18.53 11.30 -15.65
C ALA A 60 -19.37 10.92 -16.89
N SER A 61 -19.61 11.89 -17.79
CA SER A 61 -20.35 11.72 -19.04
C SER A 61 -19.53 11.05 -20.16
N THR A 62 -18.20 11.01 -20.03
CA THR A 62 -17.33 10.35 -21.01
C THR A 62 -17.61 8.85 -21.01
N PRO A 63 -17.89 8.20 -22.16
CA PRO A 63 -18.20 6.78 -22.19
C PRO A 63 -17.11 5.90 -21.57
N GLY A 64 -17.49 4.89 -20.80
CA GLY A 64 -16.56 3.94 -20.16
C GLY A 64 -15.47 3.38 -21.07
N PRO A 65 -15.78 2.94 -22.32
CA PRO A 65 -14.75 2.53 -23.28
C PRO A 65 -13.72 3.60 -23.65
N SER A 66 -14.10 4.87 -23.65
CA SER A 66 -13.19 6.00 -23.91
C SER A 66 -12.30 6.28 -22.70
N ARG A 67 -12.87 6.26 -21.48
CA ARG A 67 -12.09 6.35 -20.24
C ARG A 67 -11.04 5.23 -20.16
N GLY A 68 -11.47 4.00 -20.47
CA GLY A 68 -10.59 2.84 -20.47
C GLY A 68 -9.49 2.89 -21.54
N ALA A 69 -9.73 3.55 -22.67
CA ALA A 69 -8.71 3.75 -23.70
C ALA A 69 -7.59 4.67 -23.23
N ILE A 70 -7.92 5.74 -22.49
CA ILE A 70 -6.94 6.65 -21.87
C ILE A 70 -6.10 5.89 -20.84
N LEU A 71 -6.74 5.15 -19.92
CA LEU A 71 -6.02 4.36 -18.91
C LEU A 71 -5.07 3.33 -19.53
N ARG A 72 -5.50 2.64 -20.58
CA ARG A 72 -4.64 1.69 -21.28
C ARG A 72 -3.44 2.39 -21.93
N GLU A 73 -3.64 3.56 -22.53
CA GLU A 73 -2.54 4.31 -23.14
C GLU A 73 -1.58 4.86 -22.09
N ALA A 74 -2.08 5.30 -20.93
CA ALA A 74 -1.24 5.69 -19.80
C ALA A 74 -0.35 4.52 -19.33
N GLY A 75 -0.90 3.31 -19.28
CA GLY A 75 -0.11 2.10 -19.01
C GLY A 75 0.98 1.83 -20.06
N ASN A 76 0.69 2.06 -21.35
CA ASN A 76 1.70 1.94 -22.42
C ASN A 76 2.80 3.01 -22.30
N ASN A 77 2.44 4.24 -21.97
CA ASN A 77 3.37 5.33 -21.74
C ASN A 77 4.28 5.03 -20.53
N LEU A 78 3.71 4.49 -19.46
CA LEU A 78 4.48 4.09 -18.27
C LEU A 78 5.41 2.90 -18.57
N ASP A 79 4.97 1.92 -19.37
CA ASP A 79 5.83 0.82 -19.83
C ASP A 79 7.05 1.32 -20.61
N ALA A 80 6.86 2.30 -21.49
CA ALA A 80 7.94 2.95 -22.23
C ALA A 80 8.93 3.72 -21.32
N ARG A 81 8.49 4.10 -20.11
CA ARG A 81 9.27 4.84 -19.10
C ARG A 81 9.61 4.00 -17.87
N LYS A 82 9.43 2.67 -17.94
CA LYS A 82 9.57 1.77 -16.78
C LYS A 82 10.92 1.90 -16.09
N GLU A 83 11.99 2.00 -16.87
CA GLU A 83 13.35 2.14 -16.33
C GLU A 83 13.55 3.46 -15.59
N GLU A 84 13.07 4.57 -16.16
CA GLU A 84 13.12 5.89 -15.51
C GLU A 84 12.32 5.89 -14.20
N ALA A 85 11.10 5.34 -14.22
CA ALA A 85 10.26 5.23 -13.03
C ALA A 85 10.90 4.33 -11.96
N THR A 86 11.57 3.24 -12.37
CA THR A 86 12.28 2.33 -11.47
C THR A 86 13.44 3.06 -10.79
N GLU A 87 14.29 3.75 -11.55
CA GLU A 87 15.44 4.48 -10.97
C GLU A 87 14.97 5.58 -10.00
N VAL A 88 13.95 6.37 -10.37
CA VAL A 88 13.41 7.41 -9.48
C VAL A 88 12.85 6.80 -8.18
N LEU A 89 12.10 5.70 -8.29
CA LEU A 89 11.52 5.02 -7.13
C LEU A 89 12.61 4.52 -6.18
N VAL A 90 13.63 3.80 -6.70
CA VAL A 90 14.75 3.31 -5.89
C VAL A 90 15.44 4.46 -5.16
N ARG A 91 15.71 5.55 -5.88
CA ARG A 91 16.42 6.70 -5.33
C ARG A 91 15.64 7.45 -4.26
N GLU A 92 14.32 7.55 -4.37
CA GLU A 92 13.50 8.25 -3.36
C GLU A 92 13.12 7.35 -2.18
N GLU A 93 12.82 6.06 -2.41
CA GLU A 93 12.27 5.18 -1.39
C GLU A 93 13.30 4.19 -0.79
N GLY A 94 14.25 3.72 -1.60
CA GLY A 94 15.36 2.87 -1.15
C GLY A 94 15.27 1.39 -1.53
N LYS A 95 14.09 0.83 -1.80
CA LYS A 95 13.97 -0.61 -2.12
C LYS A 95 14.83 -1.02 -3.32
N THR A 96 15.13 -2.31 -3.40
CA THR A 96 16.00 -2.88 -4.43
C THR A 96 15.43 -2.63 -5.83
N ARG A 97 16.30 -2.54 -6.84
CA ARG A 97 15.88 -2.30 -8.22
C ARG A 97 14.92 -3.36 -8.73
N SER A 98 15.10 -4.61 -8.33
CA SER A 98 14.19 -5.71 -8.66
C SER A 98 12.80 -5.52 -8.04
N GLU A 99 12.72 -5.11 -6.77
CA GLU A 99 11.45 -4.81 -6.10
C GLU A 99 10.75 -3.59 -6.69
N ALA A 100 11.49 -2.49 -6.91
CA ALA A 100 11.01 -1.28 -7.55
C ALA A 100 10.49 -1.55 -8.97
N GLY A 101 11.25 -2.30 -9.77
CA GLY A 101 10.86 -2.64 -11.15
C GLY A 101 9.64 -3.55 -11.19
N GLY A 102 9.48 -4.43 -10.21
CA GLY A 102 8.26 -5.23 -10.00
C GLY A 102 7.06 -4.36 -9.64
N GLU A 103 7.24 -3.35 -8.79
CA GLU A 103 6.19 -2.40 -8.43
C GLU A 103 5.75 -1.52 -9.62
N VAL A 104 6.69 -1.01 -10.41
CA VAL A 104 6.37 -0.24 -11.61
C VAL A 104 5.61 -1.11 -12.62
N GLN A 105 6.01 -2.38 -12.78
CA GLN A 105 5.24 -3.32 -13.61
C GLN A 105 3.80 -3.48 -13.10
N ARG A 106 3.63 -3.60 -11.79
CA ARG A 106 2.31 -3.69 -11.18
C ARG A 106 1.45 -2.47 -11.51
N ALA A 107 2.00 -1.26 -11.44
CA ALA A 107 1.29 -0.03 -11.81
C ALA A 107 0.83 -0.05 -13.28
N ILE A 108 1.69 -0.50 -14.21
CA ILE A 108 1.35 -0.69 -15.63
C ILE A 108 0.17 -1.65 -15.77
N ASP A 109 0.25 -2.81 -15.11
CA ASP A 109 -0.77 -3.86 -15.19
C ASP A 109 -2.12 -3.40 -14.59
N ILE A 110 -2.09 -2.59 -13.52
CA ILE A 110 -3.29 -1.98 -12.92
C ILE A 110 -3.99 -1.04 -13.92
N PHE A 111 -3.24 -0.20 -14.63
CA PHE A 111 -3.81 0.65 -15.67
C PHE A 111 -4.48 -0.17 -16.77
N HIS A 112 -3.84 -1.25 -17.23
CA HIS A 112 -4.42 -2.13 -18.23
C HIS A 112 -5.67 -2.85 -17.72
N TYR A 113 -5.65 -3.32 -16.46
CA TYR A 113 -6.78 -3.98 -15.83
C TYR A 113 -8.00 -3.06 -15.75
N TYR A 114 -7.87 -1.88 -15.14
CA TYR A 114 -9.00 -0.95 -15.02
C TYR A 114 -9.37 -0.29 -16.34
N GLY A 115 -8.42 -0.16 -17.27
CA GLY A 115 -8.70 0.22 -18.66
C GLY A 115 -9.63 -0.78 -19.36
N ALA A 116 -9.44 -2.08 -19.12
CA ALA A 116 -10.37 -3.12 -19.58
C ALA A 116 -11.70 -3.07 -18.82
N LYS A 117 -11.67 -2.92 -17.50
CA LYS A 117 -12.89 -2.92 -16.67
C LYS A 117 -13.80 -1.71 -16.91
N ALA A 118 -13.26 -0.55 -17.27
CA ALA A 118 -14.07 0.63 -17.62
C ALA A 118 -15.06 0.36 -18.78
N ARG A 119 -14.79 -0.62 -19.65
CA ARG A 119 -15.71 -1.06 -20.71
C ARG A 119 -16.84 -1.96 -20.19
N ASP A 120 -16.55 -2.79 -19.19
CA ASP A 120 -17.43 -3.84 -18.67
C ASP A 120 -18.20 -3.40 -17.40
N PHE A 121 -17.82 -2.25 -16.84
CA PHE A 121 -18.43 -1.71 -15.64
C PHE A 121 -19.81 -1.08 -15.93
N GLY A 122 -20.86 -1.81 -15.59
CA GLY A 122 -22.25 -1.42 -15.81
C GLY A 122 -23.18 -2.08 -14.80
N GLY A 123 -24.46 -1.75 -14.86
CA GLY A 123 -25.45 -2.34 -13.93
C GLY A 123 -26.09 -3.62 -14.45
N THR A 124 -27.10 -4.09 -13.73
CA THR A 124 -27.76 -5.39 -13.99
C THR A 124 -29.24 -5.20 -14.28
N VAL A 125 -29.79 -5.98 -15.22
CA VAL A 125 -31.24 -6.05 -15.47
C VAL A 125 -31.85 -7.13 -14.57
N LYS A 126 -33.00 -6.84 -13.95
CA LYS A 126 -33.76 -7.76 -13.09
C LYS A 126 -35.18 -7.93 -13.61
N SER A 127 -35.81 -9.07 -13.28
CA SER A 127 -37.20 -9.33 -13.66
C SER A 127 -38.17 -8.47 -12.84
N ALA A 128 -39.08 -7.77 -13.51
CA ALA A 128 -40.13 -7.00 -12.86
C ALA A 128 -41.23 -7.90 -12.28
N SER A 129 -41.86 -7.46 -11.19
CA SER A 129 -42.99 -8.17 -10.54
C SER A 129 -44.35 -7.95 -11.23
N ALA A 130 -44.42 -7.10 -12.25
CA ALA A 130 -45.62 -6.81 -13.03
C ALA A 130 -45.29 -6.52 -14.51
N PRO A 131 -46.23 -6.74 -15.46
CA PRO A 131 -46.03 -6.39 -16.87
C PRO A 131 -45.86 -4.88 -17.11
N GLY A 132 -45.26 -4.52 -18.26
CA GLY A 132 -45.09 -3.12 -18.68
C GLY A 132 -44.04 -2.35 -17.87
N LYS A 133 -43.00 -3.05 -17.40
CA LYS A 133 -41.96 -2.49 -16.56
C LYS A 133 -40.60 -3.07 -16.89
N ASP A 134 -39.61 -2.20 -17.00
CA ASP A 134 -38.20 -2.56 -16.96
C ASP A 134 -37.62 -2.18 -15.60
N LEU A 135 -36.77 -3.06 -15.07
CA LEU A 135 -36.10 -2.89 -13.78
C LEU A 135 -34.63 -3.19 -13.97
N TYR A 136 -33.78 -2.19 -13.73
CA TYR A 136 -32.34 -2.36 -13.88
C TYR A 136 -31.58 -1.44 -12.94
N THR A 137 -30.30 -1.74 -12.73
CA THR A 137 -29.36 -0.88 -12.00
C THR A 137 -28.40 -0.19 -12.96
N LYS A 138 -27.78 0.90 -12.49
CA LYS A 138 -26.60 1.54 -13.10
C LYS A 138 -25.58 1.86 -12.01
N HIS A 139 -24.31 1.88 -12.37
CA HIS A 139 -23.26 2.45 -11.53
C HIS A 139 -23.03 3.90 -11.96
N GLU A 140 -22.96 4.80 -11.00
CA GLU A 140 -22.62 6.21 -11.19
C GLU A 140 -21.37 6.53 -10.37
N PRO A 141 -20.45 7.38 -10.85
CA PRO A 141 -19.33 7.81 -10.03
C PRO A 141 -19.82 8.50 -8.75
N LEU A 142 -18.98 8.51 -7.72
CA LEU A 142 -19.24 9.30 -6.51
C LEU A 142 -19.26 10.80 -6.82
N GLY A 143 -18.28 11.26 -7.59
CA GLY A 143 -17.99 12.68 -7.76
C GLY A 143 -16.49 12.92 -7.70
N THR A 144 -16.05 13.87 -6.88
CA THR A 144 -14.62 14.16 -6.67
C THR A 144 -14.09 13.36 -5.48
N VAL A 145 -12.95 12.68 -5.64
CA VAL A 145 -12.35 11.87 -4.58
C VAL A 145 -10.97 12.38 -4.15
N ALA A 146 -10.69 12.28 -2.85
CA ALA A 146 -9.37 12.52 -2.28
C ALA A 146 -8.62 11.19 -2.15
N LEU A 147 -7.41 11.12 -2.71
CA LEU A 147 -6.55 9.94 -2.65
C LEU A 147 -5.30 10.29 -1.85
N ILE A 148 -5.07 9.63 -0.72
CA ILE A 148 -3.91 9.86 0.15
C ILE A 148 -3.13 8.55 0.25
N THR A 149 -1.85 8.57 -0.12
CA THR A 149 -1.05 7.35 -0.32
C THR A 149 0.25 7.36 0.47
N PRO A 150 0.75 6.18 0.87
CA PRO A 150 1.97 6.04 1.66
C PRO A 150 3.20 6.09 0.76
N TRP A 151 4.38 6.07 1.38
CA TRP A 151 5.67 6.10 0.72
C TRP A 151 6.18 4.72 0.29
N ASN A 152 5.74 3.65 0.95
CA ASN A 152 6.36 2.32 0.82
C ASN A 152 6.02 1.57 -0.47
N TYR A 153 4.93 1.92 -1.15
CA TYR A 153 4.63 1.50 -2.53
C TYR A 153 4.16 2.75 -3.31
N PRO A 154 5.10 3.67 -3.60
CA PRO A 154 4.80 5.04 -3.98
C PRO A 154 4.35 5.18 -5.45
N ILE A 155 4.41 4.11 -6.26
CA ILE A 155 3.81 4.10 -7.60
C ILE A 155 2.58 3.21 -7.64
N ALA A 156 2.64 2.02 -7.06
CA ALA A 156 1.56 1.05 -7.16
C ALA A 156 0.31 1.51 -6.40
N ILE A 157 0.43 2.02 -5.16
CA ILE A 157 -0.75 2.44 -4.37
C ILE A 157 -1.44 3.69 -4.97
N PRO A 158 -0.71 4.71 -5.45
CA PRO A 158 -1.33 5.79 -6.23
C PRO A 158 -2.13 5.31 -7.43
N VAL A 159 -1.53 4.46 -8.27
CA VAL A 159 -2.22 3.95 -9.48
C VAL A 159 -3.37 3.01 -9.12
N TRP A 160 -3.20 2.19 -8.08
CA TRP A 160 -4.22 1.33 -7.49
C TRP A 160 -5.47 2.11 -7.14
N LYS A 161 -5.35 3.32 -6.57
CA LYS A 161 -6.51 4.16 -6.22
C LYS A 161 -7.01 4.99 -7.40
N LEU A 162 -6.08 5.57 -8.17
CA LEU A 162 -6.39 6.50 -9.25
C LEU A 162 -7.08 5.79 -10.44
N ALA A 163 -6.55 4.65 -10.88
CA ALA A 163 -7.07 3.93 -12.04
C ALA A 163 -8.55 3.51 -11.90
N PRO A 164 -9.02 2.89 -10.78
CA PRO A 164 -10.43 2.59 -10.59
C PRO A 164 -11.30 3.84 -10.42
N ALA A 165 -10.80 4.90 -9.76
CA ALA A 165 -11.51 6.17 -9.63
C ALA A 165 -11.84 6.75 -11.02
N LEU A 166 -10.83 6.84 -11.87
CA LEU A 166 -10.95 7.33 -13.25
C LEU A 166 -11.79 6.38 -14.11
N ALA A 167 -11.64 5.07 -13.97
CA ALA A 167 -12.44 4.08 -14.69
C ALA A 167 -13.94 4.20 -14.36
N ALA A 168 -14.29 4.44 -13.10
CA ALA A 168 -15.66 4.66 -12.65
C ALA A 168 -16.22 6.04 -13.05
N GLY A 169 -15.36 7.00 -13.42
CA GLY A 169 -15.74 8.33 -13.90
C GLY A 169 -15.68 9.43 -12.83
N ASN A 170 -14.83 9.27 -11.81
CA ASN A 170 -14.56 10.27 -10.78
C ASN A 170 -13.36 11.13 -11.20
N THR A 171 -13.34 12.39 -10.79
CA THR A 171 -12.11 13.19 -10.72
C THR A 171 -11.41 12.94 -9.40
N ALA A 172 -10.10 13.16 -9.37
CA ALA A 172 -9.27 12.88 -8.20
C ALA A 172 -8.33 14.03 -7.86
N VAL A 173 -8.16 14.25 -6.55
CA VAL A 173 -7.04 15.02 -5.99
C VAL A 173 -6.18 14.05 -5.19
N LEU A 174 -4.98 13.78 -5.70
CA LEU A 174 -4.00 12.88 -5.12
C LEU A 174 -3.01 13.68 -4.24
N LYS A 175 -2.74 13.15 -3.05
CA LYS A 175 -1.70 13.65 -2.16
C LYS A 175 -0.78 12.48 -1.79
N PRO A 176 0.36 12.32 -2.48
CA PRO A 176 1.32 11.30 -2.14
C PRO A 176 2.05 11.63 -0.84
N ALA A 177 2.68 10.60 -0.26
CA ALA A 177 3.63 10.77 0.83
C ALA A 177 4.83 11.60 0.36
N SER A 178 5.39 12.38 1.27
CA SER A 178 6.45 13.35 0.95
C SER A 178 7.81 12.69 0.72
N GLU A 179 7.97 11.45 1.15
CA GLU A 179 9.22 10.71 1.08
C GLU A 179 9.52 10.19 -0.33
N ALA A 180 8.51 9.86 -1.14
CA ALA A 180 8.70 9.39 -2.52
C ALA A 180 7.65 9.89 -3.55
N PRO A 181 7.43 11.21 -3.70
CA PRO A 181 6.41 11.76 -4.61
C PRO A 181 6.83 11.83 -6.08
N GLY A 182 8.11 11.70 -6.43
CA GLY A 182 8.62 11.89 -7.79
C GLY A 182 8.10 10.86 -8.79
N VAL A 183 7.91 9.61 -8.37
CA VAL A 183 7.38 8.56 -9.25
C VAL A 183 5.91 8.79 -9.60
N VAL A 184 5.15 9.47 -8.74
CA VAL A 184 3.77 9.88 -9.04
C VAL A 184 3.72 10.94 -10.13
N ALA A 185 4.72 11.82 -10.20
CA ALA A 185 4.80 12.80 -11.28
C ALA A 185 4.92 12.14 -12.66
N ILE A 186 5.72 11.07 -12.76
CA ILE A 186 5.84 10.26 -13.99
C ILE A 186 4.49 9.65 -14.39
N VAL A 187 3.72 9.17 -13.41
CA VAL A 187 2.36 8.63 -13.66
C VAL A 187 1.43 9.69 -14.25
N LEU A 188 1.47 10.93 -13.73
CA LEU A 188 0.62 12.01 -14.24
C LEU A 188 1.05 12.48 -15.63
N GLU A 189 2.36 12.56 -15.90
CA GLU A 189 2.87 12.79 -17.26
C GLU A 189 2.35 11.72 -18.24
N CYS A 190 2.35 10.44 -17.82
CA CYS A 190 1.83 9.35 -18.66
C CYS A 190 0.32 9.46 -18.92
N LEU A 191 -0.46 9.93 -17.94
CA LEU A 191 -1.90 10.18 -18.08
C LEU A 191 -2.19 11.40 -18.97
N ASP A 192 -1.43 12.48 -18.81
CA ASP A 192 -1.53 13.68 -19.65
C ASP A 192 -1.20 13.36 -21.11
N ASP A 193 -0.09 12.66 -21.36
CA ASP A 193 0.30 12.17 -22.68
C ASP A 193 -0.74 11.21 -23.30
N ALA A 194 -1.50 10.50 -22.46
CA ALA A 194 -2.61 9.65 -22.90
C ALA A 194 -3.89 10.42 -23.24
N GLY A 195 -3.90 11.74 -23.05
CA GLY A 195 -5.03 12.63 -23.33
C GLY A 195 -6.08 12.66 -22.23
N LEU A 196 -5.66 12.47 -20.96
CA LEU A 196 -6.55 12.71 -19.83
C LEU A 196 -7.00 14.19 -19.82
N PRO A 197 -8.31 14.49 -19.73
CA PRO A 197 -8.75 15.88 -19.70
C PRO A 197 -8.20 16.63 -18.47
N ALA A 198 -7.93 17.92 -18.67
CA ALA A 198 -7.53 18.84 -17.61
C ALA A 198 -8.49 18.77 -16.40
N GLY A 199 -7.93 18.78 -15.20
CA GLY A 199 -8.67 18.73 -13.93
C GLY A 199 -9.15 17.34 -13.52
N VAL A 200 -9.08 16.31 -14.39
CA VAL A 200 -9.57 14.97 -14.03
C VAL A 200 -8.69 14.28 -12.98
N ALA A 201 -7.38 14.44 -13.08
CA ALA A 201 -6.44 14.03 -12.04
C ALA A 201 -5.58 15.24 -11.67
N ASN A 202 -5.46 15.50 -10.37
CA ASN A 202 -4.64 16.59 -9.83
C ASN A 202 -3.75 16.01 -8.73
N THR A 203 -2.54 16.56 -8.55
CA THR A 203 -1.68 16.20 -7.42
C THR A 203 -1.14 17.42 -6.71
N ILE A 204 -1.10 17.30 -5.38
CA ILE A 204 -0.55 18.29 -4.47
C ILE A 204 0.35 17.61 -3.44
N THR A 205 1.52 18.18 -3.18
CA THR A 205 2.50 17.65 -2.23
C THR A 205 2.63 18.53 -0.99
N GLY A 206 2.96 17.95 0.17
CA GLY A 206 3.14 18.71 1.41
C GLY A 206 2.78 17.88 2.65
N SER A 207 2.67 18.50 3.82
CA SER A 207 2.40 17.77 5.06
C SER A 207 0.95 17.27 5.16
N GLY A 208 0.71 16.28 6.02
CA GLY A 208 -0.65 15.83 6.34
C GLY A 208 -1.52 16.94 6.92
N SER A 209 -0.96 17.80 7.78
CA SER A 209 -1.71 18.87 8.45
C SER A 209 -2.08 20.02 7.52
N GLU A 210 -1.19 20.43 6.62
CA GLU A 210 -1.40 21.60 5.75
C GLU A 210 -2.17 21.25 4.48
N VAL A 211 -2.03 20.01 4.00
CA VAL A 211 -2.61 19.59 2.71
C VAL A 211 -3.68 18.51 2.91
N GLY A 212 -3.37 17.48 3.70
CA GLY A 212 -4.27 16.34 3.91
C GLY A 212 -5.55 16.71 4.67
N GLY A 213 -5.41 17.42 5.79
CA GLY A 213 -6.52 17.90 6.61
C GLY A 213 -7.53 18.74 5.80
N PRO A 214 -7.11 19.87 5.21
CA PRO A 214 -7.99 20.71 4.39
C PRO A 214 -8.66 19.96 3.23
N LEU A 215 -7.96 19.00 2.62
CA LEU A 215 -8.51 18.18 1.54
C LEU A 215 -9.65 17.28 2.04
N ILE A 216 -9.47 16.58 3.16
CA ILE A 216 -10.48 15.68 3.75
C ILE A 216 -11.68 16.48 4.32
N GLU A 217 -11.42 17.65 4.89
CA GLU A 217 -12.45 18.52 5.49
C GLU A 217 -13.36 19.19 4.43
N SER A 218 -12.90 19.33 3.18
CA SER A 218 -13.67 19.99 2.13
C SER A 218 -15.00 19.28 1.83
N GLU A 219 -16.11 20.02 1.86
CA GLU A 219 -17.45 19.53 1.47
C GLU A 219 -17.54 19.14 -0.01
N ARG A 220 -16.54 19.48 -0.83
CA ARG A 220 -16.46 19.14 -2.27
C ARG A 220 -15.91 17.75 -2.55
N ILE A 221 -15.47 17.02 -1.52
CA ILE A 221 -14.99 15.64 -1.64
C ILE A 221 -16.13 14.68 -1.29
N ASP A 222 -16.46 13.79 -2.23
CA ASP A 222 -17.51 12.78 -2.08
C ASP A 222 -16.98 11.48 -1.47
N GLY A 223 -15.67 11.22 -1.61
CA GLY A 223 -15.03 10.07 -0.99
C GLY A 223 -13.53 10.23 -0.75
N VAL A 224 -13.03 9.58 0.30
CA VAL A 224 -11.63 9.60 0.72
C VAL A 224 -11.09 8.17 0.74
N SER A 225 -10.06 7.92 -0.07
CA SER A 225 -9.29 6.67 -0.03
C SER A 225 -7.91 6.95 0.55
N PHE A 226 -7.63 6.38 1.72
CA PHE A 226 -6.39 6.56 2.46
C PHE A 226 -5.65 5.24 2.60
N THR A 227 -4.32 5.28 2.48
CA THR A 227 -3.47 4.18 2.94
C THR A 227 -2.31 4.75 3.75
N GLY A 228 -2.04 4.16 4.92
CA GLY A 228 -1.01 4.62 5.86
C GLY A 228 -1.21 4.02 7.26
N SER A 229 -0.72 4.69 8.30
CA SER A 229 -0.82 4.15 9.67
C SER A 229 -2.25 4.12 10.21
N THR A 230 -2.50 3.22 11.15
CA THR A 230 -3.81 3.01 11.80
C THR A 230 -4.29 4.25 12.54
N ALA A 231 -3.38 4.95 13.24
CA ALA A 231 -3.71 6.17 13.97
C ALA A 231 -4.18 7.28 13.02
N VAL A 232 -3.50 7.47 11.88
CA VAL A 232 -3.88 8.48 10.89
C VAL A 232 -5.16 8.05 10.17
N GLY A 233 -5.28 6.80 9.74
CA GLY A 233 -6.47 6.31 9.06
C GLY A 233 -7.75 6.41 9.92
N THR A 234 -7.65 6.16 11.22
CA THR A 234 -8.76 6.38 12.17
C THR A 234 -9.16 7.86 12.19
N MET A 235 -8.20 8.78 12.29
CA MET A 235 -8.47 10.22 12.24
C MET A 235 -9.07 10.67 10.90
N VAL A 236 -8.64 10.09 9.79
CA VAL A 236 -9.23 10.33 8.46
C VAL A 236 -10.68 9.87 8.42
N ALA A 237 -10.97 8.66 8.92
CA ALA A 237 -12.32 8.12 8.96
C ALA A 237 -13.27 8.94 9.86
N GLU A 238 -12.80 9.37 11.03
CA GLU A 238 -13.56 10.23 11.93
C GLU A 238 -13.88 11.59 11.30
N THR A 239 -12.87 12.23 10.68
CA THR A 239 -13.03 13.52 10.00
C THR A 239 -13.99 13.41 8.81
N ALA A 240 -13.83 12.38 7.97
CA ALA A 240 -14.67 12.16 6.80
C ALA A 240 -16.14 11.87 7.17
N ALA A 241 -16.38 11.22 8.32
CA ALA A 241 -17.72 10.89 8.78
C ALA A 241 -18.57 12.11 9.16
N VAL A 242 -17.95 13.27 9.47
CA VAL A 242 -18.68 14.51 9.79
C VAL A 242 -19.62 14.93 8.66
N ASP A 243 -19.17 14.79 7.42
CA ASP A 243 -19.96 15.11 6.21
C ASP A 243 -20.53 13.86 5.53
N LEU A 244 -20.47 12.70 6.19
CA LEU A 244 -20.92 11.40 5.67
C LEU A 244 -20.25 11.04 4.33
N LYS A 245 -19.00 11.47 4.12
CA LYS A 245 -18.21 11.12 2.94
C LYS A 245 -17.99 9.61 2.92
N ARG A 246 -17.88 9.03 1.71
CA ARG A 246 -17.47 7.62 1.62
C ARG A 246 -16.00 7.49 2.00
N VAL A 247 -15.67 6.60 2.93
CA VAL A 247 -14.29 6.42 3.37
C VAL A 247 -13.83 4.97 3.17
N GLN A 248 -12.59 4.83 2.72
CA GLN A 248 -11.85 3.58 2.66
C GLN A 248 -10.45 3.86 3.19
N CYS A 249 -10.11 3.23 4.30
CA CYS A 249 -8.75 3.26 4.86
C CYS A 249 -8.18 1.85 4.85
N GLU A 250 -7.03 1.67 4.20
CA GLU A 250 -6.18 0.49 4.36
C GLU A 250 -5.01 0.87 5.27
N MET A 251 -4.84 0.14 6.36
CA MET A 251 -3.99 0.54 7.47
C MET A 251 -2.94 -0.53 7.81
N GLY A 252 -2.34 -0.42 8.99
CA GLY A 252 -1.26 -1.29 9.43
C GLY A 252 -1.65 -2.76 9.59
N GLY A 253 -0.63 -3.60 9.75
CA GLY A 253 -0.78 -5.03 9.96
C GLY A 253 0.22 -5.59 10.96
N LYS A 254 -0.11 -6.76 11.51
CA LYS A 254 0.82 -7.59 12.29
C LYS A 254 0.72 -9.04 11.82
N ASN A 255 1.11 -9.24 10.57
CA ASN A 255 0.78 -10.42 9.78
C ASN A 255 1.54 -11.65 10.28
N PRO A 256 0.83 -12.72 10.68
CA PRO A 256 1.46 -13.96 11.11
C PRO A 256 1.69 -14.91 9.93
N THR A 257 2.80 -15.63 9.98
CA THR A 257 2.95 -16.91 9.28
C THR A 257 3.02 -18.04 10.31
N VAL A 258 2.07 -18.97 10.25
CA VAL A 258 2.05 -20.17 11.09
C VAL A 258 2.92 -21.26 10.45
N VAL A 259 3.81 -21.90 11.20
CA VAL A 259 4.66 -23.01 10.72
C VAL A 259 4.34 -24.26 11.51
N MET A 260 3.80 -25.28 10.82
CA MET A 260 3.36 -26.54 11.42
C MET A 260 4.42 -27.64 11.29
N PRO A 261 4.37 -28.73 12.09
CA PRO A 261 5.41 -29.78 12.09
C PRO A 261 5.59 -30.51 10.77
N SER A 262 4.58 -30.46 9.89
CA SER A 262 4.65 -31.07 8.56
C SER A 262 5.27 -30.18 7.50
N ALA A 263 5.60 -28.92 7.83
CA ALA A 263 6.31 -28.01 6.95
C ALA A 263 7.71 -28.54 6.63
N ASP A 264 8.17 -28.25 5.41
CA ASP A 264 9.60 -28.30 5.12
C ASP A 264 10.24 -27.05 5.75
N ILE A 265 11.23 -27.22 6.63
CA ILE A 265 11.77 -26.12 7.43
C ILE A 265 12.61 -25.15 6.61
N GLU A 266 13.31 -25.64 5.57
CA GLU A 266 14.09 -24.78 4.68
C GLU A 266 13.13 -23.90 3.87
N ASP A 267 12.09 -24.50 3.26
CA ASP A 267 11.07 -23.75 2.52
C ASP A 267 10.28 -22.79 3.43
N ALA A 268 9.99 -23.19 4.68
CA ALA A 268 9.30 -22.35 5.65
C ALA A 268 10.14 -21.14 6.07
N ALA A 269 11.43 -21.36 6.34
CA ALA A 269 12.37 -20.29 6.70
C ALA A 269 12.55 -19.29 5.55
N GLU A 270 12.68 -19.76 4.30
CA GLU A 270 12.72 -18.89 3.12
C GLU A 270 11.38 -18.12 2.96
N THR A 271 10.25 -18.82 3.06
CA THR A 271 8.91 -18.19 2.93
C THR A 271 8.72 -17.07 3.94
N VAL A 272 9.08 -17.32 5.21
CA VAL A 272 8.99 -16.32 6.28
C VAL A 272 10.03 -15.22 6.09
N GLY A 273 11.28 -15.57 5.78
CA GLY A 273 12.38 -14.62 5.60
C GLY A 273 12.12 -13.64 4.47
N VAL A 274 11.70 -14.11 3.29
CA VAL A 274 11.29 -13.24 2.18
C VAL A 274 10.10 -12.37 2.56
N GLY A 275 9.16 -12.91 3.35
CA GLY A 275 8.01 -12.15 3.86
C GLY A 275 8.36 -11.07 4.88
N ALA A 276 9.39 -11.30 5.70
CA ALA A 276 9.80 -10.43 6.79
C ALA A 276 10.78 -9.33 6.36
N PHE A 277 11.74 -9.68 5.49
CA PHE A 277 12.87 -8.81 5.16
C PHE A 277 12.78 -8.18 3.78
N GLY A 278 11.97 -8.74 2.87
CA GLY A 278 11.71 -8.12 1.57
C GLY A 278 11.15 -6.70 1.73
N THR A 279 11.55 -5.80 0.85
CA THR A 279 11.27 -4.35 0.92
C THR A 279 11.67 -3.73 2.27
N THR A 280 12.75 -4.24 2.88
CA THR A 280 13.22 -3.83 4.22
C THR A 280 12.15 -4.01 5.30
N GLY A 281 11.23 -4.97 5.12
CA GLY A 281 10.07 -5.17 6.00
C GLY A 281 9.04 -4.03 5.99
N GLN A 282 9.21 -3.01 5.15
CA GLN A 282 8.35 -1.84 5.02
C GLN A 282 7.12 -2.13 4.15
N SER A 283 6.41 -3.21 4.45
CA SER A 283 5.16 -3.59 3.77
C SER A 283 4.05 -3.79 4.79
N CYS A 284 2.86 -3.24 4.53
CA CYS A 284 1.67 -3.50 5.35
C CYS A 284 1.36 -5.00 5.46
N THR A 285 1.81 -5.80 4.48
CA THR A 285 1.67 -7.26 4.45
C THR A 285 2.91 -8.03 4.92
N ALA A 286 3.95 -7.35 5.42
CA ALA A 286 5.19 -7.97 5.88
C ALA A 286 4.93 -9.02 6.98
N THR A 287 5.63 -10.15 6.90
CA THR A 287 5.61 -11.19 7.94
C THR A 287 6.43 -10.68 9.13
N SER A 288 5.76 -10.07 10.11
CA SER A 288 6.42 -9.59 11.33
C SER A 288 6.31 -10.57 12.50
N ARG A 289 5.55 -11.66 12.33
CA ARG A 289 5.42 -12.75 13.32
C ARG A 289 5.48 -14.10 12.65
N ALA A 290 6.37 -14.97 13.14
CA ALA A 290 6.33 -16.39 12.86
C ALA A 290 5.77 -17.12 14.08
N ILE A 291 4.68 -17.85 13.92
CA ILE A 291 4.06 -18.64 14.99
C ILE A 291 4.39 -20.10 14.70
N VAL A 292 5.28 -20.67 15.49
CA VAL A 292 5.96 -21.92 15.13
C VAL A 292 5.64 -23.00 16.15
N HIS A 293 5.20 -24.15 15.64
CA HIS A 293 4.89 -25.29 16.49
C HIS A 293 6.12 -25.80 17.25
N GLU A 294 5.96 -26.18 18.52
CA GLU A 294 7.07 -26.55 19.42
C GLU A 294 8.01 -27.63 18.86
N ASP A 295 7.46 -28.64 18.18
CA ASP A 295 8.21 -29.74 17.55
C ASP A 295 9.27 -29.31 16.52
N VAL A 296 9.11 -28.13 15.91
CA VAL A 296 10.01 -27.61 14.85
C VAL A 296 10.59 -26.24 15.20
N TYR A 297 10.33 -25.74 16.40
CA TYR A 297 10.67 -24.38 16.81
C TYR A 297 12.18 -24.09 16.73
N ASP A 298 13.01 -24.92 17.37
CA ASP A 298 14.45 -24.67 17.45
C ASP A 298 15.12 -24.81 16.06
N GLU A 299 14.65 -25.74 15.24
CA GLU A 299 15.15 -25.95 13.86
C GLU A 299 14.79 -24.77 12.96
N PHE A 300 13.54 -24.28 13.07
CA PHE A 300 13.08 -23.11 12.33
C PHE A 300 13.82 -21.84 12.73
N VAL A 301 14.01 -21.58 14.03
CA VAL A 301 14.74 -20.40 14.52
C VAL A 301 16.17 -20.38 13.95
N ALA A 302 16.87 -21.51 13.97
CA ALA A 302 18.20 -21.61 13.36
C ALA A 302 18.15 -21.31 11.86
N ALA A 303 17.22 -21.93 11.12
CA ALA A 303 17.13 -21.78 9.66
C ALA A 303 16.76 -20.35 9.23
N VAL A 304 15.85 -19.68 9.92
CA VAL A 304 15.44 -18.30 9.59
C VAL A 304 16.50 -17.28 9.98
N SER A 305 17.26 -17.53 11.04
CA SER A 305 18.44 -16.72 11.39
C SER A 305 19.56 -16.87 10.36
N ASP A 306 19.85 -18.10 9.91
CA ASP A 306 20.81 -18.35 8.84
C ASP A 306 20.38 -17.65 7.53
N TYR A 307 19.08 -17.65 7.22
CA TYR A 307 18.54 -16.89 6.10
C TYR A 307 18.78 -15.38 6.27
N ALA A 308 18.45 -14.82 7.45
CA ALA A 308 18.63 -13.40 7.76
C ALA A 308 20.11 -12.96 7.61
N ASP A 309 21.05 -13.73 8.18
CA ASP A 309 22.49 -13.48 8.11
C ASP A 309 23.06 -13.60 6.68
N SER A 310 22.36 -14.30 5.79
CA SER A 310 22.79 -14.48 4.40
C SER A 310 22.46 -13.29 3.48
N LEU A 311 21.54 -12.42 3.90
CA LEU A 311 21.07 -11.31 3.08
C LEU A 311 22.15 -10.23 2.93
N VAL A 312 22.40 -9.84 1.68
CA VAL A 312 23.23 -8.68 1.37
C VAL A 312 22.39 -7.43 1.47
N VAL A 313 22.83 -6.47 2.29
CA VAL A 313 22.19 -5.15 2.44
C VAL A 313 23.02 -4.10 1.70
N GLY A 314 22.38 -3.17 0.99
CA GLY A 314 23.11 -2.11 0.29
C GLY A 314 22.22 -1.11 -0.45
N ASP A 315 22.84 -0.23 -1.25
CA ASP A 315 22.11 0.70 -2.12
C ASP A 315 21.22 -0.08 -3.10
N GLY A 316 19.92 0.23 -3.12
CA GLY A 316 18.94 -0.44 -3.97
C GLY A 316 19.28 -0.39 -5.47
N LEU A 317 20.08 0.58 -5.93
CA LEU A 317 20.51 0.69 -7.33
C LEU A 317 21.47 -0.42 -7.75
N ASP A 318 22.25 -0.96 -6.81
CA ASP A 318 23.15 -2.10 -7.01
C ASP A 318 22.43 -3.45 -6.91
N ASP A 319 21.12 -3.42 -6.64
CA ASP A 319 20.22 -4.58 -6.54
C ASP A 319 20.68 -5.66 -5.53
N PRO A 320 20.92 -5.28 -4.25
CA PRO A 320 21.21 -6.20 -3.16
C PRO A 320 19.95 -7.00 -2.78
N ASP A 321 20.03 -7.85 -1.75
CA ASP A 321 18.85 -8.58 -1.26
C ASP A 321 17.91 -7.68 -0.43
N MET A 322 18.44 -6.63 0.21
CA MET A 322 17.67 -5.67 1.02
C MET A 322 18.24 -4.24 0.90
N GLY A 323 17.35 -3.24 0.82
CA GLY A 323 17.70 -1.82 0.78
C GLY A 323 17.78 -1.16 2.17
N PRO A 324 17.96 0.17 2.23
CA PRO A 324 17.82 0.95 3.46
C PRO A 324 16.34 1.09 3.90
N HIS A 325 16.13 1.64 5.10
CA HIS A 325 14.87 2.28 5.46
C HIS A 325 14.65 3.55 4.65
N VAL A 326 13.39 3.94 4.43
CA VAL A 326 13.07 5.14 3.65
C VAL A 326 13.54 6.45 4.31
N SER A 327 13.68 6.46 5.64
CA SER A 327 14.05 7.66 6.40
C SER A 327 14.76 7.32 7.72
N GLU A 328 15.45 8.31 8.30
CA GLU A 328 16.08 8.17 9.62
C GLU A 328 15.04 7.95 10.74
N ASP A 329 13.82 8.49 10.60
CA ASP A 329 12.75 8.31 11.60
C ASP A 329 12.24 6.86 11.62
N GLU A 330 12.10 6.23 10.45
CA GLU A 330 11.72 4.80 10.33
C GLU A 330 12.84 3.88 10.83
N LEU A 331 14.11 4.20 10.52
CA LEU A 331 15.27 3.50 11.07
C LEU A 331 15.30 3.60 12.60
N SER A 332 15.13 4.80 13.14
CA SER A 332 15.16 5.06 14.58
C SER A 332 14.06 4.31 15.31
N THR A 333 12.85 4.29 14.74
CA THR A 333 11.71 3.54 15.27
C THR A 333 12.01 2.03 15.28
N THR A 334 12.59 1.50 14.21
CA THR A 334 12.99 0.09 14.15
C THR A 334 13.99 -0.27 15.24
N LEU A 335 15.03 0.54 15.42
CA LEU A 335 16.04 0.33 16.48
C LEU A 335 15.45 0.43 17.88
N GLU A 336 14.48 1.34 18.10
CA GLU A 336 13.74 1.42 19.37
C GLU A 336 12.99 0.13 19.67
N TYR A 337 12.32 -0.46 18.66
CA TYR A 337 11.62 -1.74 18.84
C TYR A 337 12.56 -2.92 19.06
N VAL A 338 13.77 -2.90 18.49
CA VAL A 338 14.81 -3.89 18.80
C VAL A 338 15.24 -3.79 20.27
N ASP A 339 15.43 -2.58 20.79
CA ASP A 339 15.72 -2.34 22.21
C ASP A 339 14.56 -2.80 23.11
N ILE A 340 13.32 -2.50 22.73
CA ILE A 340 12.10 -2.95 23.43
C ILE A 340 12.06 -4.49 23.51
N GLY A 341 12.19 -5.18 22.38
CA GLY A 341 12.17 -6.65 22.33
C GLY A 341 13.21 -7.29 23.26
N SER A 342 14.44 -6.77 23.23
CA SER A 342 15.52 -7.21 24.12
C SER A 342 15.20 -6.96 25.60
N SER A 343 14.56 -5.81 25.91
CA SER A 343 14.21 -5.43 27.28
C SER A 343 13.05 -6.26 27.86
N GLU A 344 12.17 -6.79 27.01
CA GLU A 344 11.03 -7.65 27.38
C GLU A 344 11.43 -9.12 27.54
N GLY A 345 12.70 -9.46 27.29
CA GLY A 345 13.27 -10.79 27.55
C GLY A 345 13.38 -11.70 26.33
N ALA A 346 13.06 -11.20 25.13
CA ALA A 346 13.32 -11.91 23.88
C ALA A 346 14.84 -11.99 23.60
N THR A 347 15.24 -13.00 22.83
CA THR A 347 16.64 -13.21 22.43
C THR A 347 16.83 -12.77 20.98
N VAL A 348 17.80 -11.90 20.73
CA VAL A 348 18.24 -11.57 19.36
C VAL A 348 19.10 -12.72 18.85
N GLU A 349 18.60 -13.43 17.83
CA GLU A 349 19.29 -14.56 17.20
C GLU A 349 20.13 -14.12 15.99
N ALA A 350 19.68 -13.09 15.28
CA ALA A 350 20.37 -12.49 14.14
C ALA A 350 20.15 -10.96 14.11
N GLY A 351 21.14 -10.22 13.64
CA GLY A 351 21.09 -8.76 13.43
C GLY A 351 20.86 -7.93 14.69
N GLY A 352 19.95 -6.95 14.59
CA GLY A 352 19.56 -6.08 15.68
C GLY A 352 20.39 -4.79 15.82
N SER A 353 21.20 -4.42 14.82
CA SER A 353 21.97 -3.19 14.84
C SER A 353 21.87 -2.38 13.55
N ARG A 354 22.14 -1.08 13.66
CA ARG A 354 22.43 -0.23 12.49
C ARG A 354 23.72 -0.73 11.83
N LEU A 355 23.72 -0.86 10.51
CA LEU A 355 24.94 -1.17 9.76
C LEU A 355 25.91 0.03 9.79
N SER A 356 27.21 -0.24 9.84
CA SER A 356 28.25 0.81 9.94
C SER A 356 29.45 0.49 9.07
N GLY A 357 30.16 1.54 8.63
CA GLY A 357 31.28 1.46 7.70
C GLY A 357 31.08 2.33 6.47
N ASP A 358 32.13 2.48 5.67
CA ASP A 358 32.17 3.44 4.53
C ASP A 358 30.98 3.29 3.56
N ASP A 359 30.44 2.08 3.38
CA ASP A 359 29.31 1.80 2.47
C ASP A 359 27.92 2.08 3.10
N TYR A 360 27.83 2.32 4.41
CA TYR A 360 26.57 2.44 5.15
C TYR A 360 26.42 3.75 5.94
N ASP A 361 27.53 4.42 6.27
CA ASP A 361 27.55 5.57 7.19
C ASP A 361 26.73 6.78 6.68
N ASP A 362 26.53 6.88 5.38
CA ASP A 362 25.76 7.96 4.74
C ASP A 362 24.27 7.60 4.51
N GLY A 363 23.82 6.39 4.86
CA GLY A 363 22.45 5.92 4.62
C GLY A 363 21.73 5.38 5.86
N TYR A 364 20.49 4.90 5.63
CA TYR A 364 19.59 4.43 6.68
C TYR A 364 19.51 2.89 6.75
N PHE A 365 20.67 2.25 6.95
CA PHE A 365 20.79 0.79 6.87
C PHE A 365 20.68 0.10 8.24
N VAL A 366 19.95 -1.03 8.28
CA VAL A 366 19.77 -1.87 9.46
C VAL A 366 19.93 -3.34 9.11
N GLU A 367 20.39 -4.15 10.05
CA GLU A 367 20.48 -5.60 9.88
C GLU A 367 19.07 -6.25 9.93
N PRO A 368 18.79 -7.26 9.07
CA PRO A 368 17.64 -8.14 9.25
C PRO A 368 17.67 -8.77 10.64
N THR A 369 16.59 -8.62 11.41
CA THR A 369 16.58 -8.99 12.83
C THR A 369 15.61 -10.13 13.13
N VAL A 370 16.08 -11.17 13.79
CA VAL A 370 15.26 -12.30 14.26
C VAL A 370 15.27 -12.34 15.78
N PHE A 371 14.06 -12.32 16.37
CA PHE A 371 13.86 -12.54 17.80
C PHE A 371 13.26 -13.92 18.07
N SER A 372 13.84 -14.65 19.01
CA SER A 372 13.26 -15.88 19.56
C SER A 372 12.82 -15.68 21.02
N GLY A 373 11.96 -16.59 21.49
CA GLY A 373 11.47 -16.58 22.87
C GLY A 373 10.52 -15.42 23.12
N VAL A 374 9.80 -14.99 22.07
CA VAL A 374 8.87 -13.87 22.14
C VAL A 374 7.55 -14.38 22.69
N GLU A 375 7.13 -13.82 23.83
CA GLU A 375 5.79 -14.01 24.37
C GLU A 375 4.78 -13.24 23.52
N ASN A 376 3.56 -13.77 23.34
CA ASN A 376 2.59 -13.14 22.43
C ASN A 376 2.13 -11.76 22.90
N ASP A 377 2.18 -11.48 24.21
CA ASP A 377 1.82 -10.18 24.79
C ASP A 377 2.98 -9.16 24.78
N ALA A 378 4.16 -9.54 24.29
CA ALA A 378 5.28 -8.62 24.07
C ALA A 378 4.92 -7.58 23.00
N ARG A 379 5.44 -6.35 23.14
CA ARG A 379 5.14 -5.26 22.20
C ARG A 379 5.58 -5.59 20.78
N ILE A 380 6.73 -6.24 20.61
CA ILE A 380 7.22 -6.69 19.30
C ILE A 380 6.33 -7.78 18.66
N ALA A 381 5.45 -8.44 19.40
CA ALA A 381 4.46 -9.40 18.90
C ALA A 381 3.05 -8.78 18.71
N GLN A 382 2.81 -7.54 19.16
CA GLN A 382 1.49 -6.89 19.09
C GLN A 382 1.49 -5.64 18.21
N GLU A 383 2.54 -4.83 18.27
CA GLU A 383 2.63 -3.54 17.61
C GLU A 383 3.34 -3.64 16.24
N GLU A 384 2.87 -2.86 15.27
CA GLU A 384 3.51 -2.76 13.96
C GLU A 384 4.82 -1.97 14.06
N ILE A 385 5.93 -2.59 13.63
CA ILE A 385 7.28 -1.99 13.64
C ILE A 385 7.58 -1.34 12.29
N PHE A 386 7.09 -1.97 11.21
CA PHE A 386 7.32 -1.54 9.82
C PHE A 386 8.81 -1.53 9.40
N GLY A 387 9.59 -2.47 9.92
CA GLY A 387 10.99 -2.71 9.56
C GLY A 387 11.32 -4.20 9.49
N PRO A 388 12.57 -4.56 9.18
CA PRO A 388 12.98 -5.94 8.91
C PRO A 388 13.21 -6.72 10.22
N VAL A 389 12.17 -6.79 11.06
CA VAL A 389 12.20 -7.42 12.39
C VAL A 389 11.14 -8.53 12.47
N LEU A 390 11.59 -9.76 12.72
CA LEU A 390 10.74 -10.94 12.87
C LEU A 390 10.67 -11.38 14.32
N ALA A 391 9.46 -11.43 14.89
CA ALA A 391 9.20 -12.05 16.18
C ALA A 391 8.80 -13.53 16.01
N VAL A 392 9.54 -14.45 16.62
CA VAL A 392 9.22 -15.89 16.62
C VAL A 392 8.53 -16.28 17.92
N VAL A 393 7.26 -16.66 17.82
CA VAL A 393 6.37 -17.05 18.92
C VAL A 393 6.16 -18.57 18.85
N LYS A 394 6.23 -19.24 20.00
CA LYS A 394 6.04 -20.70 20.10
C LYS A 394 4.56 -21.04 20.26
N ALA A 395 4.11 -22.12 19.62
CA ALA A 395 2.77 -22.67 19.77
C ALA A 395 2.82 -24.18 20.09
N ASP A 396 1.90 -24.66 20.93
CA ASP A 396 1.90 -26.06 21.39
C ASP A 396 0.97 -26.97 20.56
N SER A 397 0.16 -26.38 19.68
CA SER A 397 -0.79 -27.11 18.81
C SER A 397 -1.28 -26.23 17.67
N PHE A 398 -2.00 -26.82 16.71
CA PHE A 398 -2.69 -26.06 15.67
C PHE A 398 -3.72 -25.07 16.26
N GLU A 399 -4.53 -25.51 17.22
CA GLU A 399 -5.53 -24.66 17.87
C GLU A 399 -4.90 -23.46 18.59
N ASP A 400 -3.76 -23.68 19.24
CA ASP A 400 -2.99 -22.64 19.90
C ASP A 400 -2.37 -21.67 18.89
N ALA A 401 -1.73 -22.19 17.83
CA ALA A 401 -1.16 -21.36 16.78
C ALA A 401 -2.19 -20.45 16.09
N LEU A 402 -3.40 -20.97 15.85
CA LEU A 402 -4.51 -20.20 15.31
C LEU A 402 -5.01 -19.13 16.30
N ALA A 403 -5.09 -19.47 17.60
CA ALA A 403 -5.46 -18.49 18.63
C ALA A 403 -4.45 -17.35 18.70
N LEU A 404 -3.16 -17.66 18.72
CA LEU A 404 -2.06 -16.68 18.70
C LEU A 404 -2.08 -15.81 17.44
N ALA A 405 -2.36 -16.41 16.28
CA ALA A 405 -2.44 -15.68 15.01
C ALA A 405 -3.54 -14.60 15.05
N ASN A 406 -4.67 -14.91 15.68
CA ASN A 406 -5.82 -14.02 15.81
C ASN A 406 -5.72 -13.08 17.02
N ASP A 407 -4.85 -13.34 17.99
CA ASP A 407 -4.66 -12.53 19.20
C ASP A 407 -3.78 -11.30 18.92
N VAL A 408 -4.35 -10.39 18.12
CA VAL A 408 -3.82 -9.07 17.77
C VAL A 408 -4.96 -8.18 17.26
N ASP A 409 -4.80 -6.87 17.40
CA ASP A 409 -5.77 -5.86 16.94
C ASP A 409 -5.87 -5.76 15.40
N TYR A 410 -4.90 -6.33 14.68
CA TYR A 410 -4.77 -6.29 13.23
C TYR A 410 -5.34 -7.54 12.52
N GLY A 411 -5.66 -7.41 11.24
CA GLY A 411 -6.24 -8.48 10.44
C GLY A 411 -6.02 -8.33 8.93
N LEU A 412 -4.83 -7.89 8.49
CA LEU A 412 -4.58 -7.63 7.07
C LEU A 412 -4.28 -8.89 6.26
N SER A 413 -3.12 -9.50 6.49
CA SER A 413 -2.65 -10.72 5.81
C SER A 413 -2.23 -11.78 6.82
N ALA A 414 -2.41 -13.06 6.48
CA ALA A 414 -1.96 -14.18 7.28
C ALA A 414 -1.60 -15.39 6.39
N SER A 415 -0.66 -16.20 6.83
CA SER A 415 -0.25 -17.41 6.12
C SER A 415 -0.04 -18.60 7.05
N ILE A 416 -0.08 -19.79 6.48
CA ILE A 416 0.32 -21.05 7.11
C ILE A 416 1.22 -21.85 6.17
N VAL A 417 2.30 -22.41 6.69
CA VAL A 417 3.17 -23.39 6.01
C VAL A 417 2.92 -24.77 6.62
N THR A 418 2.37 -25.68 5.83
CA THR A 418 2.01 -27.06 6.23
C THR A 418 1.84 -27.97 5.01
N GLN A 419 2.16 -29.25 5.17
CA GLN A 419 1.80 -30.31 4.21
C GLN A 419 0.44 -30.96 4.52
N ASP A 420 -0.18 -30.67 5.67
CA ASP A 420 -1.53 -31.12 5.98
C ASP A 420 -2.58 -30.15 5.41
N LEU A 421 -3.23 -30.57 4.33
CA LEU A 421 -4.28 -29.80 3.68
C LEU A 421 -5.49 -29.52 4.60
N SER A 422 -5.71 -30.35 5.62
CA SER A 422 -6.78 -30.16 6.61
C SER A 422 -6.48 -28.96 7.50
N GLU A 423 -5.24 -28.84 7.99
CA GLU A 423 -4.76 -27.68 8.76
C GLU A 423 -4.83 -26.42 7.90
N GLY A 424 -4.29 -26.47 6.68
CA GLY A 424 -4.33 -25.33 5.75
C GLY A 424 -5.76 -24.85 5.48
N LYS A 425 -6.71 -25.77 5.25
CA LYS A 425 -8.13 -25.42 5.05
C LYS A 425 -8.79 -24.90 6.31
N ARG A 426 -8.48 -25.44 7.49
CA ARG A 426 -9.01 -24.90 8.75
C ARG A 426 -8.50 -23.49 8.98
N PHE A 427 -7.20 -23.27 8.79
CA PHE A 427 -6.57 -21.97 8.96
C PHE A 427 -7.26 -20.89 8.12
N VAL A 428 -7.40 -21.06 6.80
CA VAL A 428 -8.03 -20.04 5.95
C VAL A 428 -9.52 -19.81 6.23
N ASN A 429 -10.21 -20.73 6.93
CA ASN A 429 -11.60 -20.56 7.33
C ASN A 429 -11.75 -19.91 8.71
N GLU A 430 -10.73 -19.99 9.56
CA GLU A 430 -10.81 -19.61 10.98
C GLU A 430 -9.89 -18.42 11.33
N VAL A 431 -8.91 -18.08 10.47
CA VAL A 431 -8.04 -16.91 10.66
C VAL A 431 -8.79 -15.61 10.38
N GLU A 432 -8.58 -14.61 11.22
CA GLU A 432 -9.25 -13.31 11.16
C GLU A 432 -8.44 -12.31 10.34
N ALA A 433 -8.14 -12.65 9.09
CA ALA A 433 -7.40 -11.81 8.15
C ALA A 433 -8.14 -11.64 6.81
N GLY A 434 -8.02 -10.46 6.21
CA GLY A 434 -8.63 -10.17 4.91
C GLY A 434 -7.95 -10.88 3.73
N VAL A 435 -6.67 -11.21 3.87
CA VAL A 435 -5.89 -12.04 2.94
C VAL A 435 -5.34 -13.24 3.69
N ALA A 436 -5.69 -14.45 3.24
CA ALA A 436 -5.22 -15.70 3.85
C ALA A 436 -4.54 -16.58 2.80
N LYS A 437 -3.37 -17.12 3.13
CA LYS A 437 -2.52 -17.91 2.24
C LYS A 437 -2.12 -19.25 2.85
N ILE A 438 -1.80 -20.22 1.99
CA ILE A 438 -1.28 -21.54 2.38
C ILE A 438 -0.01 -21.77 1.56
N ASN A 439 1.11 -22.05 2.24
CA ASN A 439 2.43 -22.31 1.66
C ASN A 439 2.91 -21.16 0.77
N GLU A 440 2.69 -19.93 1.20
CA GLU A 440 3.13 -18.71 0.51
C GLU A 440 3.37 -17.59 1.53
N LYS A 441 4.30 -16.68 1.25
CA LYS A 441 4.60 -15.53 2.14
C LYS A 441 3.38 -14.61 2.30
N THR A 442 3.28 -13.90 3.42
CA THR A 442 2.16 -12.96 3.66
C THR A 442 2.16 -11.81 2.66
N THR A 443 3.34 -11.40 2.18
CA THR A 443 3.52 -10.35 1.16
C THR A 443 3.14 -10.80 -0.24
N GLY A 444 2.92 -9.85 -1.14
CA GLY A 444 2.51 -10.11 -2.52
C GLY A 444 0.99 -10.25 -2.64
N LEU A 445 0.43 -9.65 -3.70
CA LEU A 445 -1.01 -9.56 -3.91
C LEU A 445 -1.30 -9.72 -5.39
N GLU A 446 -2.42 -10.33 -5.73
CA GLU A 446 -2.90 -10.39 -7.11
C GLU A 446 -3.80 -9.20 -7.40
N LEU A 447 -3.50 -8.42 -8.45
CA LEU A 447 -4.20 -7.14 -8.70
C LEU A 447 -5.69 -7.30 -9.04
N HIS A 448 -6.07 -8.49 -9.50
CA HIS A 448 -7.42 -8.80 -9.99
C HIS A 448 -8.35 -9.36 -8.92
N VAL A 449 -7.88 -9.49 -7.68
CA VAL A 449 -8.70 -9.91 -6.52
C VAL A 449 -8.78 -8.79 -5.49
N PRO A 450 -9.85 -8.77 -4.65
CA PRO A 450 -9.99 -7.75 -3.62
C PRO A 450 -8.88 -7.84 -2.57
N PHE A 451 -8.41 -6.68 -2.13
CA PHE A 451 -7.50 -6.48 -1.02
C PHE A 451 -8.16 -5.64 0.07
N GLY A 452 -7.83 -5.97 1.31
CA GLY A 452 -8.00 -5.11 2.46
C GLY A 452 -8.20 -5.91 3.73
N GLY A 453 -7.99 -5.28 4.88
CA GLY A 453 -7.93 -5.97 6.17
C GLY A 453 -9.26 -6.16 6.90
N TYR A 454 -9.22 -6.97 7.95
CA TYR A 454 -10.20 -7.02 9.02
C TYR A 454 -9.70 -6.20 10.22
N LYS A 455 -10.56 -6.03 11.24
CA LYS A 455 -10.24 -5.32 12.50
C LYS A 455 -9.65 -3.93 12.22
N ASP A 456 -8.58 -3.55 12.91
CA ASP A 456 -7.99 -2.21 12.81
C ASP A 456 -7.10 -2.05 11.56
N SER A 457 -6.92 -3.10 10.76
CA SER A 457 -6.18 -3.00 9.49
C SER A 457 -6.98 -2.34 8.36
N SER A 458 -8.30 -2.19 8.50
CA SER A 458 -9.11 -1.48 7.50
C SER A 458 -10.44 -1.02 8.09
N THR A 459 -11.04 0.00 7.48
CA THR A 459 -12.47 0.33 7.68
C THR A 459 -13.42 -0.82 7.35
N ASN A 460 -12.94 -1.87 6.68
CA ASN A 460 -13.61 -3.15 6.43
C ASN A 460 -14.96 -3.05 5.68
N THR A 461 -15.25 -1.90 5.09
CA THR A 461 -16.51 -1.63 4.37
C THR A 461 -16.35 -1.79 2.86
N TYR A 462 -15.26 -1.24 2.31
CA TYR A 462 -14.92 -1.34 0.90
C TYR A 462 -13.56 -1.99 0.75
N ARG A 463 -13.42 -2.83 -0.28
CA ARG A 463 -12.14 -3.42 -0.64
C ARG A 463 -11.48 -2.60 -1.74
N GLU A 464 -10.19 -2.67 -1.71
CA GLU A 464 -9.29 -2.13 -2.69
C GLU A 464 -8.97 -3.21 -3.74
N GLN A 465 -8.50 -2.85 -4.93
CA GLN A 465 -8.16 -3.80 -6.02
C GLN A 465 -9.30 -4.70 -6.53
N GLY A 466 -9.01 -5.42 -7.63
CA GLY A 466 -9.98 -6.25 -8.34
C GLY A 466 -11.22 -5.50 -8.79
N ASP A 467 -12.32 -6.23 -8.99
CA ASP A 467 -13.61 -5.61 -9.34
C ASP A 467 -14.20 -4.85 -8.15
N ALA A 468 -13.93 -5.31 -6.93
CA ALA A 468 -14.42 -4.69 -5.70
C ALA A 468 -13.88 -3.27 -5.48
N GLY A 469 -12.70 -2.94 -6.02
CA GLY A 469 -12.15 -1.59 -6.01
C GLY A 469 -13.08 -0.57 -6.68
N LEU A 470 -13.83 -0.97 -7.72
CA LEU A 470 -14.79 -0.09 -8.41
C LEU A 470 -16.04 0.20 -7.57
N ASP A 471 -16.35 -0.66 -6.59
CA ASP A 471 -17.52 -0.47 -5.72
C ASP A 471 -17.35 0.72 -4.79
N PHE A 472 -16.11 0.97 -4.32
CA PHE A 472 -15.82 2.17 -3.53
C PHE A 472 -16.15 3.43 -4.35
N PHE A 473 -15.63 3.50 -5.58
CA PHE A 473 -15.71 4.65 -6.48
C PHE A 473 -17.05 4.81 -7.22
N SER A 474 -18.09 4.05 -6.85
CA SER A 474 -19.39 4.14 -7.51
C SER A 474 -20.59 3.95 -6.59
N SER A 475 -21.72 4.53 -6.97
CA SER A 475 -23.02 4.32 -6.34
C SER A 475 -23.97 3.59 -7.28
N VAL A 476 -24.76 2.66 -6.73
CA VAL A 476 -25.75 1.90 -7.50
C VAL A 476 -27.08 2.65 -7.52
N LYS A 477 -27.53 3.07 -8.71
CA LYS A 477 -28.87 3.63 -8.94
C LYS A 477 -29.82 2.55 -9.43
N THR A 478 -30.92 2.30 -8.71
CA THR A 478 -32.00 1.40 -9.16
C THR A 478 -33.04 2.18 -9.94
N ILE A 479 -33.40 1.71 -11.13
CA ILE A 479 -34.29 2.39 -12.07
C ILE A 479 -35.52 1.55 -12.34
N TYR A 480 -36.68 2.17 -12.17
CA TYR A 480 -37.99 1.64 -12.54
C TYR A 480 -38.50 2.42 -13.73
N GLU A 481 -38.61 1.76 -14.89
CA GLU A 481 -39.13 2.36 -16.11
C GLU A 481 -40.47 1.69 -16.45
N ASN A 482 -41.57 2.45 -16.34
CA ASN A 482 -42.91 1.97 -16.67
C ASN A 482 -43.31 2.51 -18.05
N TYR A 483 -43.84 1.64 -18.92
CA TYR A 483 -44.23 2.00 -20.29
C TYR A 483 -45.60 1.45 -20.70
#